data_AF-K9ASJ7-F1
#
_entry.id   AF-K9ASJ7-F1
#
_cell.length_a   1.000
_cell.length_b   1.000
_cell.length_c   1.000
_cell.angle_alpha   90.00
_cell.angle_beta   90.00
_cell.angle_gamma   90.00
#
_symmetry.space_group_name_H-M   'P 1'
#
loop_
_entity.id
_entity.type
_entity.pdbx_description
1 polymer ?
#
loop_
_entity_poly.entity_id
_entity_poly.type
_entity_poly.pdbx_seq_one_letter_code
_entity_poly.pdbx_strand_id
1 'polypeptide(L)'
;MNTSKKYFFLSLILILISCYFNTLNPLLDFHFKSIILLILICSIVNTIIILLAIHFNDKSIKSLHSHSGWVRGASRILPFIIMIVIALHILAALYTFGIFN
;
A
#
# COMPACT_ATOMS: atom_id res chain seq x y z
N MET A 1 -0.90 -21.95 9.98
CA MET A 1 -0.71 -20.49 10.20
C MET A 1 -2.01 -19.87 10.71
N ASN A 2 -1.96 -19.17 11.86
CA ASN A 2 -3.14 -18.53 12.47
C ASN A 2 -3.80 -17.52 11.51
N THR A 3 -5.13 -17.43 11.52
CA THR A 3 -5.92 -16.60 10.60
C THR A 3 -5.51 -15.11 10.64
N SER A 4 -5.23 -14.57 11.82
CA SER A 4 -4.70 -13.20 11.97
C SER A 4 -3.36 -12.98 11.25
N LYS A 5 -2.44 -13.96 11.31
CA LYS A 5 -1.14 -13.87 10.63
C LYS A 5 -1.29 -13.88 9.11
N LYS A 6 -2.24 -14.66 8.58
CA LYS A 6 -2.54 -14.68 7.14
C LYS A 6 -3.01 -13.31 6.64
N TYR A 7 -3.96 -12.68 7.34
CA TYR A 7 -4.45 -11.36 6.95
C TYR A 7 -3.39 -10.26 7.09
N PHE A 8 -2.52 -10.35 8.10
CA PHE A 8 -1.39 -9.44 8.24
C PHE A 8 -0.42 -9.55 7.06
N PHE A 9 0.00 -10.77 6.70
CA PHE A 9 0.89 -10.99 5.55
C PHE A 9 0.27 -10.53 4.24
N LEU A 10 -1.04 -10.75 4.05
CA LEU A 10 -1.73 -10.30 2.86
C LEU A 10 -1.75 -8.76 2.75
N SER A 11 -2.02 -8.07 3.86
CA SER A 11 -1.93 -6.62 3.94
C SER A 11 -0.51 -6.12 3.64
N LEU A 12 0.52 -6.76 4.21
CA LEU A 12 1.91 -6.43 3.97
C LEU A 12 2.30 -6.57 2.49
N ILE A 13 1.89 -7.66 1.85
CA ILE A 13 2.15 -7.90 0.43
C ILE A 13 1.45 -6.84 -0.43
N LEU A 14 0.20 -6.50 -0.12
CA LEU A 14 -0.53 -5.43 -0.81
C LEU A 14 0.19 -4.08 -0.68
N ILE A 15 0.72 -3.75 0.49
CA ILE A 15 1.51 -2.52 0.69
C ILE A 15 2.78 -2.53 -0.17
N LEU A 16 3.49 -3.66 -0.24
CA LEU A 16 4.68 -3.77 -1.09
C LEU A 16 4.35 -3.60 -2.58
N ILE A 17 3.25 -4.21 -3.03
CA ILE A 17 2.76 -4.06 -4.41
C ILE A 17 2.33 -2.59 -4.65
N SER A 18 1.68 -1.95 -3.69
CA SER A 18 1.33 -0.52 -3.75
C SER A 18 2.58 0.35 -3.94
N CYS A 19 3.66 0.09 -3.21
CA CYS A 19 4.93 0.81 -3.40
C CYS A 19 5.53 0.59 -4.79
N TYR A 20 5.33 -0.58 -5.41
CA TYR A 20 5.76 -0.83 -6.77
C TYR A 20 5.01 0.04 -7.78
N PHE A 21 3.69 0.24 -7.60
CA PHE A 21 2.84 1.09 -8.43
C PHE A 21 2.99 2.60 -8.15
N ASN A 22 4.17 3.04 -7.73
CA ASN A 22 4.49 4.45 -7.57
C ASN A 22 4.80 5.09 -8.94
N THR A 23 4.30 6.30 -9.19
CA THR A 23 4.53 7.06 -10.42
C THR A 23 6.00 7.39 -10.69
N LEU A 24 6.86 7.33 -9.66
CA LEU A 24 8.31 7.53 -9.77
C LEU A 24 9.09 6.24 -10.11
N ASN A 25 8.42 5.11 -10.29
CA ASN A 25 9.10 3.85 -10.58
C ASN A 25 9.39 3.72 -12.09
N PRO A 26 10.66 3.76 -12.52
CA PRO A 26 11.05 3.74 -13.94
C PRO A 26 10.70 2.41 -14.65
N LEU A 27 10.41 1.35 -13.89
CA LEU A 27 9.99 0.06 -14.47
C LEU A 27 8.59 0.14 -15.09
N LEU A 28 7.73 1.06 -14.63
CA LEU A 28 6.40 1.21 -15.18
C LEU A 28 6.38 1.96 -16.52
N ASP A 29 7.39 2.80 -16.77
CA ASP A 29 7.55 3.50 -18.06
C ASP A 29 7.78 2.53 -19.22
N PHE A 30 8.34 1.35 -18.93
CA PHE A 30 8.51 0.29 -19.93
C PHE A 30 7.16 -0.31 -20.37
N HIS A 31 6.16 -0.31 -19.48
CA HIS A 31 4.85 -0.90 -19.74
C HIS A 31 3.82 0.11 -20.29
N PHE A 32 3.93 1.39 -19.93
CA PHE A 32 2.98 2.43 -20.32
C PHE A 32 3.65 3.53 -21.14
N LYS A 33 3.32 3.62 -22.44
CA LYS A 33 3.87 4.62 -23.37
C LYS A 33 3.43 6.07 -23.10
N SER A 34 2.39 6.28 -22.29
CA SER A 34 1.84 7.61 -22.01
C SER A 34 1.93 7.91 -20.52
N ILE A 35 2.60 9.02 -20.18
CA ILE A 35 2.77 9.52 -18.81
C ILE A 35 1.42 9.79 -18.14
N ILE A 36 0.45 10.35 -18.88
CA ILE A 36 -0.89 10.65 -18.34
C ILE A 36 -1.63 9.36 -17.97
N LEU A 37 -1.57 8.35 -18.85
CA LEU A 37 -2.21 7.07 -18.61
C LEU A 37 -1.55 6.33 -17.44
N LEU A 38 -0.22 6.41 -17.34
CA LEU A 38 0.55 5.84 -16.24
C LEU A 38 0.12 6.44 -14.90
N ILE A 39 0.05 7.77 -14.78
CA ILE A 39 -0.36 8.46 -13.55
C ILE A 39 -1.78 8.07 -13.15
N LEU A 40 -2.70 8.03 -14.12
CA LEU A 40 -4.10 7.67 -13.87
C LEU A 40 -4.23 6.23 -13.36
N ILE A 41 -3.58 5.28 -14.03
CA ILE A 41 -3.59 3.86 -13.64
C ILE A 41 -2.94 3.68 -12.28
N CYS A 42 -1.77 4.27 -12.05
CA CYS A 42 -1.07 4.19 -10.77
C CYS A 42 -1.95 4.77 -9.66
N SER A 43 -2.57 5.93 -9.85
CA SER A 43 -3.44 6.53 -8.84
C SER A 43 -4.66 5.66 -8.49
N ILE A 44 -5.39 5.16 -9.50
CA ILE A 44 -6.59 4.35 -9.30
C ILE A 44 -6.24 2.99 -8.69
N VAL A 45 -5.30 2.26 -9.31
CA VAL A 45 -4.92 0.91 -8.87
C VAL A 45 -4.32 0.96 -7.47
N ASN A 46 -3.44 1.92 -7.20
CA ASN A 46 -2.82 2.07 -5.90
C ASN A 46 -3.84 2.39 -4.80
N THR A 47 -4.83 3.24 -5.09
CA THR A 47 -5.93 3.53 -4.16
C THR A 47 -6.68 2.25 -3.78
N ILE A 48 -7.04 1.42 -4.77
CA ILE A 48 -7.74 0.14 -4.52
C ILE A 48 -6.88 -0.81 -3.67
N ILE A 49 -5.59 -0.94 -4.00
CA ILE A 49 -4.66 -1.80 -3.27
C ILE A 49 -4.54 -1.37 -1.80
N ILE A 50 -4.42 -0.06 -1.55
CA ILE A 50 -4.32 0.48 -0.18
C ILE A 50 -5.63 0.24 0.59
N LEU A 51 -6.79 0.43 -0.03
CA LEU A 51 -8.08 0.12 0.62
C LEU A 51 -8.18 -1.35 1.02
N LEU A 52 -7.74 -2.26 0.15
CA LEU A 52 -7.67 -3.69 0.46
C LEU A 52 -6.66 -3.98 1.59
N ALA A 53 -5.50 -3.33 1.58
CA ALA A 53 -4.50 -3.48 2.63
C ALA A 53 -5.05 -3.05 3.99
N ILE A 54 -5.79 -1.93 4.06
CA ILE A 54 -6.47 -1.45 5.27
C ILE A 54 -7.52 -2.47 5.73
N HIS A 55 -8.37 -2.95 4.81
CA HIS A 55 -9.40 -3.94 5.13
C HIS A 55 -8.81 -5.23 5.72
N PHE A 56 -7.75 -5.77 5.11
CA PHE A 56 -7.09 -6.96 5.63
C PHE A 56 -6.36 -6.70 6.94
N ASN A 57 -5.79 -5.51 7.14
CA ASN A 57 -5.19 -5.18 8.43
C ASN A 57 -6.24 -5.10 9.55
N ASP A 58 -7.38 -4.46 9.29
CA ASP A 58 -8.49 -4.42 10.26
C ASP A 58 -8.99 -5.83 10.60
N LYS A 59 -9.16 -6.69 9.59
CA LYS A 59 -9.51 -8.10 9.80
C LYS A 59 -8.42 -8.88 10.55
N SER A 60 -7.15 -8.55 10.32
CA SER A 60 -6.02 -9.12 11.08
C SER A 60 -6.13 -8.76 12.56
N ILE A 61 -6.39 -7.48 12.88
CA ILE A 61 -6.56 -6.98 14.26
C ILE A 61 -7.75 -7.66 14.93
N LYS A 62 -8.90 -7.74 14.25
CA LYS A 62 -10.11 -8.38 14.78
C LYS A 62 -9.94 -9.88 15.03
N SER A 63 -9.07 -10.54 14.27
CA SER A 63 -8.79 -11.98 14.40
C SER A 63 -7.67 -12.31 15.41
N LEU A 64 -7.18 -11.34 16.18
CA LEU A 64 -6.11 -11.56 17.18
C LEU A 64 -6.60 -12.44 18.34
N HIS A 65 -6.03 -13.64 18.48
CA HIS A 65 -6.15 -14.45 19.69
C HIS A 65 -5.09 -14.06 20.75
N SER A 66 -5.26 -14.51 22.00
CA SER A 66 -4.33 -14.17 23.11
C SER A 66 -2.87 -14.58 22.83
N HIS A 67 -2.64 -15.67 22.07
CA HIS A 67 -1.31 -16.16 21.68
C HIS A 67 -0.76 -15.56 20.36
N SER A 68 -1.20 -14.37 19.94
CA SER A 68 -0.80 -13.81 18.64
C SER A 68 0.66 -13.30 18.55
N GLY A 69 1.40 -13.29 19.65
CA GLY A 69 2.83 -12.95 19.68
C GLY A 69 3.13 -11.58 19.05
N TRP A 70 4.23 -11.49 18.28
CA TRP A 70 4.72 -10.25 17.65
C TRP A 70 3.74 -9.59 16.66
N VAL A 71 2.87 -10.38 16.02
CA VAL A 71 1.89 -9.86 15.03
C VAL A 71 0.90 -8.91 15.68
N ARG A 72 0.63 -9.04 16.99
CA ARG A 72 -0.23 -8.10 17.71
C ARG A 72 0.33 -6.67 17.73
N GLY A 73 1.65 -6.52 17.91
CA GLY A 73 2.31 -5.22 17.82
C GLY A 73 2.35 -4.73 16.37
N ALA A 74 2.76 -5.61 15.46
CA ALA A 74 2.91 -5.26 14.05
C ALA A 74 1.60 -4.80 13.39
N SER A 75 0.48 -5.49 13.60
CA SER A 75 -0.84 -5.10 13.03
C SER A 75 -1.34 -3.75 13.56
N ARG A 76 -0.90 -3.31 14.75
CA ARG A 76 -1.22 -1.98 15.30
C ARG A 76 -0.34 -0.87 14.74
N ILE A 77 0.88 -1.21 14.32
CA ILE A 77 1.83 -0.26 13.70
C ILE A 77 1.52 -0.11 12.20
N LEU A 78 1.01 -1.17 11.55
CA LEU A 78 0.73 -1.19 10.12
C LEU A 78 -0.15 -0.03 9.60
N PRO A 79 -1.19 0.46 10.31
CA PRO A 79 -1.94 1.65 9.88
C PRO A 79 -1.07 2.89 9.72
N PHE A 80 -0.09 3.09 10.61
CA PHE A 80 0.84 4.23 10.51
C PHE A 80 1.75 4.08 9.29
N ILE A 81 2.20 2.85 9.00
CA ILE A 81 2.97 2.56 7.77
C ILE A 81 2.12 2.86 6.53
N ILE A 82 0.84 2.45 6.53
CA ILE A 82 -0.08 2.75 5.42
C ILE A 82 -0.25 4.27 5.24
N MET A 83 -0.38 5.04 6.32
CA MET A 83 -0.44 6.51 6.20
C MET A 83 0.81 7.10 5.55
N ILE A 84 2.00 6.64 5.94
CA ILE A 84 3.26 7.08 5.33
C ILE A 84 3.27 6.75 3.82
N VAL A 85 2.84 5.54 3.45
CA VAL A 85 2.75 5.13 2.04
C VAL A 85 1.78 6.00 1.25
N ILE A 86 0.62 6.33 1.81
CA ILE A 86 -0.34 7.27 1.18
C ILE A 86 0.32 8.64 0.96
N ALA A 87 1.01 9.18 1.98
CA ALA A 87 1.69 10.48 1.87
C ALA A 87 2.78 10.46 0.78
N LEU A 88 3.55 9.38 0.67
CA LEU A 88 4.56 9.21 -0.38
C LEU A 88 3.93 9.17 -1.78
N HIS A 89 2.80 8.48 -1.95
CA HIS A 89 2.08 8.45 -3.23
C HIS A 89 1.50 9.81 -3.62
N ILE A 90 0.98 10.56 -2.66
CA ILE A 90 0.53 11.94 -2.89
C ILE A 90 1.70 12.82 -3.32
N LEU A 91 2.83 12.77 -2.60
CA LEU A 91 4.01 13.55 -2.93
C LEU A 91 4.56 13.20 -4.31
N ALA A 92 4.65 11.90 -4.63
CA ALA A 92 5.06 11.42 -5.93
C ALA A 92 4.14 11.93 -7.05
N ALA A 93 2.82 11.85 -6.86
CA ALA A 93 1.86 12.39 -7.83
C ALA A 93 2.03 13.91 -8.01
N LEU A 94 2.16 14.68 -6.93
CA LEU A 94 2.37 16.13 -7.00
C LEU A 94 3.67 16.50 -7.74
N TYR A 95 4.74 15.74 -7.53
CA TYR A 95 5.99 15.89 -8.28
C TYR A 95 5.80 15.55 -9.76
N THR A 96 5.12 14.44 -10.09
CA THR A 96 4.86 14.04 -11.48
C THR A 96 3.94 15.04 -12.22
N PHE A 97 3.03 15.71 -11.51
CA PHE A 97 2.21 16.80 -12.08
C PHE A 97 2.98 18.12 -12.27
N GLY A 98 4.25 18.20 -11.84
CA GLY A 98 5.08 19.39 -11.96
C GLY A 98 4.70 20.52 -10.99
N ILE A 99 3.94 20.22 -9.92
CA ILE A 99 3.51 21.23 -8.93
C ILE A 99 4.70 21.68 -8.05
N PHE A 100 5.67 20.79 -7.82
CA PHE A 100 6.89 21.05 -7.04
C PHE A 100 8.16 21.05 -7.88
N ASN A 101 8.05 21.35 -9.18
CA ASN A 101 9.21 21.45 -10.07
C ASN A 101 9.91 22.80 -9.93
#